data_AF-A0A3D5RJA6-F1
#
_entry.id   AF-A0A3D5RJA6-F1
#
_cell.length_a   1.000
_cell.length_b   1.000
_cell.length_c   1.000
_cell.angle_alpha   90.00
_cell.angle_beta   90.00
_cell.angle_gamma   90.00
#
_symmetry.space_group_name_H-M   'P 1'
#
loop_
_entity.id
_entity.type
_entity.pdbx_description
1 polymer ?
#
loop_
_entity_poly.entity_id
_entity_poly.type
_entity_poly.pdbx_seq_one_letter_code
_entity_poly.pdbx_strand_id
1 'polypeptide(L)'
;MAKLTRNSYKRKIILFGVIVFMSIALISTGFAAWVMSQEKKQSTSGNVTVGAVTEGNIEVILDELTVKDFKFEPKEGDDTGRVRSDGTNFESLTVTVTGTIKNTQFLKEATIKMNVQDKVNQAVTDGYIVLPECAGKEVVLTLTDGGSETEKKFTYNITIEWGTKFGGKNPGEYYDSAAFNPSEEELSSFEGTQEEKITAYIKSVLNAFHELLDTATYEVVVTAKLN
;
A
#
# COMPACT_ATOMS: atom_id res chain seq x y z
N MET A 1 -55.11 95.14 -15.88
CA MET A 1 -54.36 93.98 -15.31
C MET A 1 -55.34 93.08 -14.58
N ALA A 2 -55.56 91.86 -15.08
CA ALA A 2 -56.48 90.92 -14.44
C ALA A 2 -55.90 90.44 -13.10
N LYS A 3 -56.67 90.60 -12.02
CA LYS A 3 -56.29 90.23 -10.66
C LYS A 3 -56.35 88.69 -10.55
N LEU A 4 -55.19 88.03 -10.62
CA LEU A 4 -55.09 86.57 -10.45
C LEU A 4 -55.58 86.20 -9.05
N THR A 5 -56.62 85.36 -8.98
CA THR A 5 -57.14 84.86 -7.70
C THR A 5 -56.08 84.00 -7.01
N ARG A 6 -56.00 84.08 -5.68
CA ARG A 6 -54.98 83.43 -4.83
C ARG A 6 -54.74 81.94 -5.16
N ASN A 7 -55.77 81.23 -5.64
CA ASN A 7 -55.68 79.82 -6.03
C ASN A 7 -54.98 79.59 -7.38
N SER A 8 -55.09 80.53 -8.32
CA SER A 8 -54.39 80.48 -9.63
C SER A 8 -52.88 80.66 -9.46
N TYR A 9 -52.46 81.58 -8.59
CA TYR A 9 -51.04 81.85 -8.32
C TYR A 9 -50.36 80.64 -7.65
N LYS A 10 -51.02 80.01 -6.67
CA LYS A 10 -50.53 78.76 -6.05
C LYS A 10 -50.37 77.62 -7.07
N ARG A 11 -51.32 77.44 -7.99
CA ARG A 11 -51.22 76.42 -9.05
C ARG A 11 -50.05 76.69 -10.02
N LYS A 12 -49.77 77.95 -10.35
CA LYS A 12 -48.62 78.31 -11.21
C LYS A 12 -47.27 78.09 -10.51
N ILE A 13 -47.17 78.36 -9.21
CA ILE A 13 -45.96 78.09 -8.42
C ILE A 13 -45.70 76.58 -8.33
N ILE A 14 -46.73 75.79 -8.04
CA ILE A 14 -46.62 74.33 -7.98
C ILE A 14 -46.20 73.77 -9.35
N LEU A 15 -46.80 74.26 -10.44
CA LEU A 15 -46.46 73.84 -11.79
C LEU A 15 -45.00 74.17 -12.14
N PHE A 16 -44.51 75.36 -11.76
CA PHE A 16 -43.12 75.75 -11.97
C PHE A 16 -42.16 74.86 -11.16
N GLY A 17 -42.50 74.57 -9.90
CA GLY A 17 -41.72 73.66 -9.05
C GLY A 17 -41.63 72.24 -9.62
N VAL A 18 -42.73 71.70 -10.15
CA VAL A 18 -42.78 70.38 -10.78
C VAL A 18 -41.93 70.30 -12.05
N ILE A 19 -41.94 71.36 -12.88
CA ILE A 19 -41.13 71.43 -14.10
C ILE A 19 -39.62 71.49 -13.78
N VAL A 20 -39.24 72.26 -12.76
CA VAL A 20 -37.85 72.35 -12.28
C VAL A 20 -37.39 71.02 -11.67
N PHE A 21 -38.24 70.35 -10.89
CA PHE A 21 -37.92 69.03 -10.34
C PHE A 21 -37.76 67.95 -11.42
N MET A 22 -38.63 67.95 -12.45
CA MET A 22 -38.51 67.00 -13.57
C MET A 22 -37.21 67.18 -14.36
N SER A 23 -36.77 68.42 -14.56
CA SER A 23 -35.54 68.69 -15.31
C SER A 23 -34.28 68.26 -14.54
N ILE A 24 -34.25 68.45 -13.22
CA ILE A 24 -33.15 67.96 -12.36
C ILE A 24 -33.11 66.42 -12.35
N ALA A 25 -34.27 65.77 -12.27
CA ALA A 25 -34.36 64.31 -12.29
C ALA A 25 -33.87 63.72 -13.63
N LEU A 26 -34.23 64.32 -14.76
CA LEU A 26 -33.79 63.86 -16.09
C LEU A 26 -32.28 64.00 -16.29
N ILE A 27 -31.67 65.08 -15.77
CA ILE A 27 -30.22 65.29 -15.85
C ILE A 27 -29.48 64.25 -14.99
N SER A 28 -29.98 63.93 -13.80
CA SER A 28 -29.39 62.91 -12.91
C SER A 28 -29.45 61.50 -13.51
N THR A 29 -30.60 61.10 -14.06
CA THR A 29 -30.75 59.78 -14.70
C THR A 29 -29.94 59.70 -16.00
N GLY A 30 -29.84 60.79 -16.77
CA GLY A 30 -29.02 60.87 -17.97
C GLY A 30 -27.53 60.72 -17.69
N PHE A 31 -27.02 61.33 -16.61
CA PHE A 31 -25.62 61.19 -16.20
C PHE A 31 -25.32 59.78 -15.69
N ALA A 32 -26.23 59.15 -14.94
CA ALA A 32 -26.09 57.76 -14.52
C ALA A 32 -26.11 56.78 -15.71
N ALA A 33 -27.00 56.99 -16.68
CA ALA A 33 -27.03 56.20 -17.91
C ALA A 33 -25.76 56.39 -18.76
N TRP A 34 -25.20 57.60 -18.79
CA TRP A 34 -23.92 57.86 -19.45
C TRP A 34 -22.73 57.21 -18.72
N VAL A 35 -22.70 57.27 -17.38
CA VAL A 35 -21.69 56.56 -16.56
C VAL A 35 -21.79 55.05 -16.78
N MET A 36 -23.01 54.48 -16.84
CA MET A 36 -23.23 53.07 -17.18
C MET A 36 -22.87 52.74 -18.64
N SER A 37 -23.06 53.67 -19.58
CA SER A 37 -22.67 53.51 -20.99
C SER A 37 -21.15 53.58 -21.21
N GLN A 38 -20.42 54.21 -20.29
CA GLN A 38 -18.96 54.29 -20.30
C GLN A 38 -18.31 53.10 -19.60
N GLU A 39 -19.09 52.21 -18.96
CA GLU A 39 -18.62 50.84 -18.74
C GLU A 39 -18.45 50.20 -20.11
N LYS A 40 -17.20 50.24 -20.60
CA LYS A 40 -16.75 49.36 -21.67
C LYS A 40 -17.40 48.01 -21.42
N LYS A 41 -18.07 47.47 -22.44
CA LYS A 41 -18.22 46.02 -22.61
C LYS A 41 -16.82 45.42 -22.78
N GLN A 42 -15.99 45.54 -21.75
CA GLN A 42 -14.83 44.72 -21.60
C GLN A 42 -15.44 43.40 -21.14
N SER A 43 -15.65 42.52 -22.11
CA SER A 43 -15.71 41.09 -21.83
C SER A 43 -14.38 40.75 -21.18
N THR A 44 -14.26 40.97 -19.87
CA THR A 44 -13.17 40.39 -19.11
C THR A 44 -13.42 38.91 -19.24
N SER A 45 -12.57 38.23 -20.00
CA SER A 45 -12.49 36.79 -20.00
C SER A 45 -12.18 36.38 -18.56
N GLY A 46 -13.22 36.13 -17.78
CA GLY A 46 -13.07 35.43 -16.52
C GLY A 46 -12.60 34.03 -16.90
N ASN A 47 -11.36 33.69 -16.59
CA ASN A 47 -10.95 32.29 -16.64
C ASN A 47 -11.78 31.57 -15.58
N VAL A 48 -12.76 30.78 -16.02
CA VAL A 48 -13.28 29.69 -15.20
C VAL A 48 -12.19 28.62 -15.21
N THR A 49 -11.25 28.71 -14.28
CA THR A 49 -10.47 27.53 -13.92
C THR A 49 -11.37 26.65 -13.08
N VAL A 50 -12.04 25.69 -13.73
CA VAL A 50 -12.48 24.49 -13.02
C VAL A 50 -11.18 23.86 -12.53
N GLY A 51 -10.97 23.85 -11.21
CA GLY A 51 -9.87 23.07 -10.64
C GLY A 51 -10.00 21.66 -11.16
N ALA A 52 -8.95 21.14 -11.80
CA ALA A 52 -8.95 19.75 -12.21
C ALA A 52 -9.24 18.92 -10.96
N VAL A 53 -10.34 18.17 -10.96
CA VAL A 53 -10.51 17.06 -10.02
C VAL A 53 -9.54 15.99 -10.52
N THR A 54 -8.26 16.13 -10.19
CA THR A 54 -7.32 15.03 -10.29
C THR A 54 -7.74 14.03 -9.24
N GLU A 55 -8.36 12.93 -9.66
CA GLU A 55 -8.52 11.75 -8.82
C GLU A 55 -7.12 11.36 -8.30
N GLY A 56 -6.86 11.66 -7.03
CA GLY A 56 -5.60 11.38 -6.36
C GLY A 56 -5.47 9.92 -5.93
N ASN A 57 -6.11 8.99 -6.63
CA ASN A 57 -6.12 7.58 -6.27
C ASN A 57 -4.79 6.96 -6.71
N ILE A 58 -4.04 6.40 -5.76
CA ILE A 58 -2.92 5.53 -6.08
C ILE A 58 -3.46 4.14 -6.38
N GLU A 59 -3.06 3.58 -7.51
CA GLU A 59 -3.38 2.21 -7.89
C GLU A 59 -2.15 1.35 -7.68
N VAL A 60 -2.30 0.21 -6.99
CA VAL A 60 -1.24 -0.80 -6.82
C VAL A 60 -1.69 -2.05 -7.56
N ILE A 61 -0.90 -2.46 -8.55
CA ILE A 61 -1.12 -3.66 -9.35
C ILE A 61 -0.01 -4.64 -9.00
N LEU A 62 -0.35 -5.79 -8.42
CA LEU A 62 0.59 -6.88 -8.17
C LEU A 62 0.67 -7.77 -9.40
N ASP A 63 1.90 -8.16 -9.77
CA ASP A 63 2.10 -9.18 -10.79
C ASP A 63 1.83 -10.57 -10.21
N GLU A 64 1.70 -11.58 -11.08
CA GLU A 64 1.59 -12.97 -10.61
C GLU A 64 2.88 -13.39 -9.87
N LEU A 65 2.71 -13.97 -8.69
CA LEU A 65 3.83 -14.49 -7.91
C LEU A 65 4.53 -15.63 -8.65
N THR A 66 5.87 -15.58 -8.69
CA THR A 66 6.71 -16.63 -9.31
C THR A 66 6.59 -17.96 -8.57
N VAL A 67 6.43 -17.90 -7.25
CA VAL A 67 6.18 -19.04 -6.37
C VAL A 67 5.03 -18.66 -5.45
N LYS A 68 4.05 -19.56 -5.30
CA LYS A 68 2.83 -19.29 -4.53
C LYS A 68 2.94 -19.74 -3.08
N ASP A 69 3.79 -20.74 -2.81
CA ASP A 69 3.90 -21.41 -1.52
C ASP A 69 5.36 -21.54 -1.08
N PHE A 70 5.62 -21.32 0.21
CA PHE A 70 6.89 -21.73 0.81
C PHE A 70 6.91 -23.26 0.96
N LYS A 71 7.95 -23.91 0.44
CA LYS A 71 8.14 -25.36 0.53
C LYS A 71 9.35 -25.67 1.38
N PHE A 72 9.11 -26.25 2.55
CA PHE A 72 10.15 -26.67 3.50
C PHE A 72 10.52 -28.13 3.27
N GLU A 73 11.05 -28.41 2.08
CA GLU A 73 11.39 -29.74 1.60
C GLU A 73 12.92 -29.90 1.51
N PRO A 74 13.44 -31.13 1.30
CA PRO A 74 14.83 -31.33 0.92
C PRO A 74 15.19 -30.55 -0.35
N LYS A 75 16.49 -30.26 -0.53
CA LYS A 75 16.97 -29.57 -1.72
C LYS A 75 16.84 -30.45 -2.96
N GLU A 76 16.72 -29.82 -4.12
CA GLU A 76 16.76 -30.54 -5.39
C GLU A 76 18.10 -31.27 -5.55
N GLY A 77 18.03 -32.59 -5.79
CA GLY A 77 19.20 -33.47 -5.88
C GLY A 77 19.68 -34.07 -4.55
N ASP A 78 19.00 -33.79 -3.43
CA ASP A 78 19.28 -34.43 -2.14
C ASP A 78 18.58 -35.80 -2.04
N ASP A 79 19.15 -36.80 -2.73
CA ASP A 79 18.53 -38.13 -2.89
C ASP A 79 19.09 -39.17 -1.89
N THR A 80 19.95 -38.75 -0.96
CA THR A 80 20.69 -39.64 -0.05
C THR A 80 20.54 -39.21 1.41
N GLY A 81 21.02 -40.05 2.34
CA GLY A 81 21.03 -39.67 3.75
C GLY A 81 19.73 -39.94 4.51
N ARG A 82 19.60 -39.27 5.66
CA ARG A 82 18.52 -39.52 6.63
C ARG A 82 17.21 -38.83 6.27
N VAL A 83 17.30 -37.63 5.71
CA VAL A 83 16.17 -36.83 5.23
C VAL A 83 16.50 -36.46 3.79
N ARG A 84 15.66 -36.89 2.86
CA ARG A 84 15.95 -36.86 1.41
C ARG A 84 14.68 -36.60 0.62
N SER A 85 14.85 -36.07 -0.58
CA SER A 85 13.75 -35.79 -1.49
C SER A 85 13.06 -37.08 -1.94
N ASP A 86 11.77 -36.97 -2.22
CA ASP A 86 10.98 -37.98 -2.93
C ASP A 86 11.05 -37.84 -4.46
N GLY A 87 11.86 -36.89 -4.95
CA GLY A 87 12.02 -36.54 -6.36
C GLY A 87 10.84 -35.75 -6.94
N THR A 88 9.86 -35.37 -6.12
CA THR A 88 8.63 -34.69 -6.56
C THR A 88 8.54 -33.27 -6.00
N ASN A 89 8.88 -33.10 -4.71
CA ASN A 89 8.87 -31.80 -4.05
C ASN A 89 10.28 -31.38 -3.63
N PHE A 90 10.54 -30.07 -3.77
CA PHE A 90 11.84 -29.46 -3.49
C PHE A 90 11.66 -28.15 -2.75
N GLU A 91 12.70 -27.81 -1.98
CA GLU A 91 12.80 -26.59 -1.21
C GLU A 91 12.47 -25.35 -2.05
N SER A 92 11.61 -24.49 -1.51
CA SER A 92 11.32 -23.19 -2.08
C SER A 92 11.02 -22.19 -0.97
N LEU A 93 12.05 -21.45 -0.55
CA LEU A 93 11.96 -20.56 0.62
C LEU A 93 11.91 -19.07 0.27
N THR A 94 11.88 -18.74 -1.03
CA THR A 94 11.84 -17.35 -1.48
C THR A 94 10.64 -17.12 -2.39
N VAL A 95 9.82 -16.14 -2.02
CA VAL A 95 8.73 -15.62 -2.85
C VAL A 95 9.11 -14.22 -3.30
N THR A 96 9.08 -13.98 -4.61
CA THR A 96 9.31 -12.65 -5.18
C THR A 96 7.97 -11.96 -5.42
N VAL A 97 7.77 -10.84 -4.75
CA VAL A 97 6.61 -9.97 -4.94
C VAL A 97 7.02 -8.82 -5.85
N THR A 98 6.39 -8.73 -7.01
CA THR A 98 6.55 -7.59 -7.93
C THR A 98 5.22 -6.90 -8.15
N GLY A 99 5.31 -5.61 -8.46
CA GLY A 99 4.13 -4.85 -8.80
C GLY A 99 4.45 -3.48 -9.36
N THR A 100 3.41 -2.84 -9.87
CA THR A 100 3.42 -1.49 -10.42
C THR A 100 2.50 -0.59 -9.60
N ILE A 101 3.01 0.57 -9.23
CA ILE A 101 2.27 1.64 -8.55
C ILE A 101 2.04 2.76 -9.56
N LYS A 102 0.79 3.14 -9.79
CA LYS A 102 0.42 4.26 -10.67
C LYS A 102 0.04 5.51 -9.89
N ASN A 103 0.02 6.64 -10.59
CA ASN A 103 -0.25 7.97 -10.02
C ASN A 103 0.74 8.34 -8.89
N THR A 104 2.01 7.96 -9.06
CA THR A 104 3.06 8.13 -8.05
C THR A 104 3.40 9.59 -7.72
N GLN A 105 2.89 10.55 -8.48
CA GLN A 105 2.92 11.98 -8.13
C GLN A 105 2.24 12.30 -6.78
N PHE A 106 1.33 11.43 -6.31
CA PHE A 106 0.66 11.54 -5.01
C PHE A 106 1.25 10.59 -3.95
N LEU A 107 2.21 9.75 -4.33
CA LEU A 107 2.83 8.76 -3.46
C LEU A 107 3.82 9.43 -2.52
N LYS A 108 3.63 9.23 -1.23
CA LYS A 108 4.59 9.57 -0.18
C LYS A 108 5.61 8.46 0.00
N GLU A 109 5.11 7.26 0.26
CA GLU A 109 5.91 6.05 0.49
C GLU A 109 5.09 4.80 0.14
N ALA A 110 5.78 3.74 -0.25
CA ALA A 110 5.21 2.41 -0.39
C ALA A 110 5.91 1.46 0.58
N THR A 111 5.15 0.62 1.27
CA THR A 111 5.65 -0.33 2.26
C THR A 111 5.12 -1.72 1.99
N ILE A 112 5.86 -2.73 2.42
CA ILE A 112 5.46 -4.13 2.42
C ILE A 112 5.50 -4.69 3.84
N LYS A 113 4.53 -5.53 4.18
CA LYS A 113 4.45 -6.24 5.45
C LYS A 113 3.93 -7.65 5.21
N MET A 114 4.59 -8.63 5.81
CA MET A 114 4.11 -10.00 5.90
C MET A 114 3.46 -10.21 7.28
N ASN A 115 2.17 -10.49 7.30
CA ASN A 115 1.48 -10.93 8.50
C ASN A 115 1.63 -12.46 8.61
N VAL A 116 1.96 -12.91 9.82
CA VAL A 116 2.22 -14.32 10.13
C VAL A 116 1.31 -14.77 11.27
N GLN A 117 0.94 -16.05 11.24
CA GLN A 117 0.13 -16.68 12.29
C GLN A 117 0.99 -17.07 13.50
N ASP A 118 0.34 -17.28 14.65
CA ASP A 118 1.01 -17.66 15.90
C ASP A 118 1.85 -18.94 15.78
N LYS A 119 1.40 -19.92 14.99
CA LYS A 119 2.16 -21.15 14.72
C LYS A 119 3.51 -20.89 14.04
N VAL A 120 3.57 -19.90 13.15
CA VAL A 120 4.82 -19.51 12.48
C VAL A 120 5.75 -18.84 13.50
N ASN A 121 5.22 -17.99 14.36
CA ASN A 121 6.00 -17.40 15.46
C ASN A 121 6.49 -18.47 16.45
N GLN A 122 5.70 -19.51 16.69
CA GLN A 122 6.13 -20.67 17.46
C GLN A 122 7.28 -21.39 16.76
N ALA A 123 7.21 -21.61 15.45
CA ALA A 123 8.30 -22.23 14.69
C ALA A 123 9.61 -21.41 14.76
N VAL A 124 9.52 -20.09 14.78
CA VAL A 124 10.67 -19.21 15.04
C VAL A 124 11.20 -19.38 16.46
N THR A 125 10.31 -19.42 17.45
CA THR A 125 10.66 -19.59 18.87
C THR A 125 11.34 -20.93 19.14
N ASP A 126 10.86 -21.99 18.50
CA ASP A 126 11.44 -23.34 18.56
C ASP A 126 12.73 -23.45 17.74
N GLY A 127 13.10 -22.38 17.03
CA GLY A 127 14.34 -22.25 16.27
C GLY A 127 14.32 -22.99 14.93
N TYR A 128 13.15 -23.36 14.40
CA TYR A 128 13.04 -24.05 13.12
C TYR A 128 13.34 -23.14 11.94
N ILE A 129 12.85 -21.89 11.98
CA ILE A 129 12.96 -20.93 10.88
C ILE A 129 13.34 -19.53 11.40
N VAL A 130 13.84 -18.69 10.50
CA VAL A 130 14.02 -17.26 10.70
C VAL A 130 13.17 -16.54 9.66
N LEU A 131 12.32 -15.63 10.14
CA LEU A 131 11.45 -14.84 9.29
C LEU A 131 12.18 -13.63 8.69
N PRO A 132 11.80 -13.17 7.49
CA PRO A 132 12.35 -11.98 6.87
C PRO A 132 11.97 -10.71 7.64
N GLU A 133 12.67 -9.61 7.38
CA GLU A 133 12.45 -8.32 8.07
C GLU A 133 11.01 -7.81 7.94
N CYS A 134 10.34 -8.08 6.81
CA CYS A 134 8.96 -7.66 6.60
C CYS A 134 7.94 -8.43 7.44
N ALA A 135 8.33 -9.47 8.18
CA ALA A 135 7.45 -10.20 9.07
C ALA A 135 7.03 -9.37 10.28
N GLY A 136 5.74 -9.09 10.43
CA GLY A 136 5.18 -8.31 11.53
C GLY A 136 5.52 -6.82 11.51
N LYS A 137 6.36 -6.35 10.58
CA LYS A 137 6.86 -4.98 10.50
C LYS A 137 6.76 -4.44 9.07
N GLU A 138 6.39 -3.15 8.94
CA GLU A 138 6.44 -2.46 7.65
C GLU A 138 7.89 -2.20 7.22
N VAL A 139 8.21 -2.58 5.99
CA VAL A 139 9.49 -2.28 5.34
C VAL A 139 9.22 -1.39 4.13
N VAL A 140 9.98 -0.29 4.01
CA VAL A 140 9.85 0.64 2.88
C VAL A 140 10.36 -0.04 1.60
N LEU A 141 9.55 0.03 0.55
CA LEU A 141 9.89 -0.53 -0.75
C LEU A 141 10.82 0.40 -1.52
N THR A 142 11.84 -0.20 -2.14
CA THR A 142 12.64 0.47 -3.17
C THR A 142 11.86 0.50 -4.47
N LEU A 143 11.66 1.70 -5.02
CA LEU A 143 10.90 1.92 -6.24
C LEU A 143 11.83 2.17 -7.42
N THR A 144 11.48 1.61 -8.58
CA THR A 144 12.15 1.82 -9.87
C THR A 144 11.18 2.41 -10.89
N ASP A 145 11.66 2.89 -12.03
CA ASP A 145 10.80 3.53 -13.05
C ASP A 145 9.89 2.50 -13.75
N GLY A 146 8.60 2.85 -13.88
CA GLY A 146 7.54 1.94 -14.35
C GLY A 146 7.21 2.02 -15.83
N GLY A 147 7.91 2.85 -16.61
CA GLY A 147 7.67 3.07 -18.05
C GLY A 147 7.10 4.45 -18.38
N SER A 148 6.54 5.14 -17.39
CA SER A 148 6.11 6.54 -17.46
C SER A 148 6.49 7.30 -16.18
N GLU A 149 6.44 8.64 -16.21
CA GLU A 149 6.82 9.48 -15.05
C GLU A 149 5.92 9.28 -13.82
N THR A 150 4.69 8.80 -14.02
CA THR A 150 3.69 8.60 -12.97
C THR A 150 3.59 7.15 -12.52
N GLU A 151 4.41 6.26 -13.09
CA GLU A 151 4.44 4.84 -12.78
C GLU A 151 5.78 4.45 -12.16
N LYS A 152 5.71 3.69 -11.07
CA LYS A 152 6.87 3.08 -10.43
C LYS A 152 6.66 1.59 -10.29
N LYS A 153 7.75 0.83 -10.30
CA LYS A 153 7.74 -0.61 -10.06
C LYS A 153 8.46 -0.92 -8.77
N PHE A 154 8.16 -2.08 -8.20
CA PHE A 154 8.93 -2.62 -7.08
C PHE A 154 9.13 -4.12 -7.26
N THR A 155 10.20 -4.61 -6.65
CA THR A 155 10.51 -6.02 -6.51
C THR A 155 11.00 -6.23 -5.09
N TYR A 156 10.39 -7.17 -4.38
CA TYR A 156 10.79 -7.52 -3.03
C TYR A 156 10.84 -9.04 -2.88
N ASN A 157 11.98 -9.56 -2.41
CA ASN A 157 12.15 -10.97 -2.12
C ASN A 157 11.84 -11.23 -0.65
N ILE A 158 10.83 -12.05 -0.40
CA ILE A 158 10.48 -12.55 0.93
C ILE A 158 11.16 -13.91 1.05
N THR A 159 12.24 -13.97 1.84
CA THR A 159 13.02 -15.19 2.05
C THR A 159 12.87 -15.65 3.51
N ILE A 160 12.46 -16.89 3.71
CA ILE A 160 12.52 -17.55 5.02
C ILE A 160 13.81 -18.35 5.09
N GLU A 161 14.56 -18.21 6.17
CA GLU A 161 15.79 -18.98 6.36
C GLU A 161 15.57 -20.11 7.37
N TRP A 162 16.42 -21.13 7.33
CA TRP A 162 16.43 -22.15 8.37
C TRP A 162 16.97 -21.60 9.67
N GLY A 163 16.37 -22.00 10.78
CA GLY A 163 16.74 -21.55 12.11
C GLY A 163 17.85 -22.37 12.76
N THR A 164 18.13 -22.04 14.02
CA THR A 164 19.21 -22.66 14.80
C THR A 164 18.99 -24.14 15.10
N LYS A 165 17.75 -24.62 15.08
CA LYS A 165 17.41 -26.04 15.28
C LYS A 165 18.10 -26.95 14.27
N PHE A 166 18.35 -26.45 13.07
CA PHE A 166 19.06 -27.13 11.99
C PHE A 166 20.41 -26.46 11.65
N GLY A 167 20.95 -25.66 12.57
CA GLY A 167 22.22 -24.96 12.36
C GLY A 167 22.22 -23.97 11.18
N GLY A 168 21.06 -23.41 10.83
CA GLY A 168 20.90 -22.52 9.68
C GLY A 168 20.91 -23.23 8.31
N LYS A 169 20.72 -24.55 8.29
CA LYS A 169 20.76 -25.37 7.08
C LYS A 169 19.46 -26.13 6.85
N ASN A 170 19.29 -26.61 5.62
CA ASN A 170 18.21 -27.52 5.29
C ASN A 170 18.31 -28.79 6.16
N PRO A 171 17.18 -29.34 6.67
CA PRO A 171 17.19 -30.55 7.47
C PRO A 171 17.92 -31.75 6.85
N GLY A 172 17.82 -31.95 5.54
CA GLY A 172 18.58 -32.98 4.81
C GLY A 172 20.08 -32.86 5.04
N GLU A 173 20.62 -31.67 4.78
CA GLU A 173 22.03 -31.36 5.02
C GLU A 173 22.42 -31.41 6.50
N TYR A 174 21.54 -30.96 7.40
CA TYR A 174 21.82 -30.91 8.83
C TYR A 174 21.99 -32.31 9.41
N TYR A 175 21.02 -33.21 9.15
CA TYR A 175 21.01 -34.54 9.72
C TYR A 175 22.05 -35.49 9.11
N ASP A 176 22.60 -35.15 7.95
CA ASP A 176 23.73 -35.87 7.36
C ASP A 176 25.10 -35.33 7.80
N SER A 177 25.12 -34.15 8.43
CA SER A 177 26.36 -33.51 8.85
C SER A 177 26.88 -34.05 10.19
N ALA A 178 28.19 -33.89 10.42
CA ALA A 178 28.82 -34.18 11.71
C ALA A 178 28.34 -33.25 12.85
N ALA A 179 27.64 -32.14 12.52
CA ALA A 179 27.05 -31.27 13.53
C ALA A 179 25.83 -31.90 14.20
N PHE A 180 25.16 -32.85 13.51
CA PHE A 180 24.13 -33.65 14.11
C PHE A 180 24.75 -34.80 14.90
N ASN A 181 24.83 -34.63 16.21
CA ASN A 181 25.37 -35.62 17.14
C ASN A 181 24.50 -35.65 18.41
N PRO A 182 23.32 -36.27 18.35
CA PRO A 182 22.38 -36.29 19.47
C PRO A 182 22.99 -37.03 20.66
N SER A 183 22.79 -36.48 21.84
CA SER A 183 23.19 -37.09 23.11
C SER A 183 22.35 -38.31 23.45
N GLU A 184 22.88 -39.18 24.30
CA GLU A 184 22.14 -40.36 24.77
C GLU A 184 20.89 -39.98 25.60
N GLU A 185 20.92 -38.79 26.23
CA GLU A 185 19.76 -38.21 26.94
C GLU A 185 18.64 -37.82 25.97
N GLU A 186 18.96 -37.14 24.85
CA GLU A 186 17.99 -36.81 23.80
C GLU A 186 17.37 -38.06 23.14
N LEU A 187 18.13 -39.15 23.10
CA LEU A 187 17.69 -40.42 22.55
C LEU A 187 17.01 -41.34 23.59
N SER A 188 17.04 -40.99 24.88
CA SER A 188 16.64 -41.88 25.98
C SER A 188 15.15 -42.26 25.96
N SER A 189 14.31 -41.38 25.41
CA SER A 189 12.86 -41.59 25.26
C SER A 189 12.48 -42.49 24.08
N PHE A 190 13.45 -42.87 23.23
CA PHE A 190 13.21 -43.69 22.06
C PHE A 190 13.73 -45.12 22.29
N GLU A 191 12.99 -46.11 21.80
CA GLU A 191 13.31 -47.52 21.93
C GLU A 191 14.01 -48.07 20.68
N GLY A 192 14.74 -49.19 20.86
CA GLY A 192 15.45 -49.87 19.77
C GLY A 192 16.96 -49.67 19.79
N THR A 193 17.58 -50.04 18.68
CA THR A 193 19.00 -49.80 18.38
C THR A 193 19.30 -48.31 18.27
N GLN A 194 20.58 -47.92 18.35
CA GLN A 194 20.98 -46.52 18.27
C GLN A 194 20.49 -45.84 16.99
N GLU A 195 20.55 -46.53 15.84
CA GLU A 195 20.09 -45.96 14.56
C GLU A 195 18.56 -45.81 14.50
N GLU A 196 17.82 -46.75 15.11
CA GLU A 196 16.35 -46.66 15.23
C GLU A 196 15.95 -45.49 16.12
N LYS A 197 16.66 -45.27 17.23
CA LYS A 197 16.46 -44.11 18.12
C LYS A 197 16.71 -42.79 17.40
N ILE A 198 17.81 -42.68 16.65
CA ILE A 198 18.13 -41.50 15.85
C ILE A 198 17.04 -41.24 14.81
N THR A 199 16.61 -42.29 14.10
CA THR A 199 15.55 -42.18 13.08
C THR A 199 14.23 -41.71 13.72
N ALA A 200 13.87 -42.26 14.88
CA ALA A 200 12.66 -41.88 15.61
C ALA A 200 12.74 -40.45 16.14
N TYR A 201 13.90 -40.03 16.63
CA TYR A 201 14.18 -38.65 17.04
C TYR A 201 13.97 -37.68 15.87
N ILE A 202 14.62 -37.93 14.73
CA ILE A 202 14.50 -37.07 13.52
C ILE A 202 13.03 -36.96 13.10
N LYS A 203 12.31 -38.08 13.03
CA LYS A 203 10.88 -38.09 12.71
C LYS A 203 10.06 -37.27 13.70
N SER A 204 10.35 -37.36 14.99
CA SER A 204 9.63 -36.58 16.01
C SER A 204 9.83 -35.07 15.81
N VAL A 205 11.05 -34.64 15.51
CA VAL A 205 11.39 -33.23 15.30
C VAL A 205 10.75 -32.70 14.02
N LEU A 206 10.79 -33.48 12.93
CA LEU A 206 10.17 -33.11 11.66
C LEU A 206 8.65 -33.10 11.75
N ASN A 207 8.02 -34.06 12.44
CA ASN A 207 6.57 -34.05 12.62
C ASN A 207 6.09 -32.81 13.38
N ALA A 208 6.80 -32.43 14.45
CA ALA A 208 6.49 -31.20 15.19
C ALA A 208 6.66 -29.95 14.30
N PHE A 209 7.68 -29.93 13.46
CA PHE A 209 7.88 -28.86 12.48
C PHE A 209 6.74 -28.77 11.45
N HIS A 210 6.36 -29.90 10.85
CA HIS A 210 5.26 -30.01 9.90
C HIS A 210 3.92 -29.59 10.50
N GLU A 211 3.65 -29.96 11.76
CA GLU A 211 2.42 -29.55 12.47
C GLU A 211 2.27 -28.02 12.58
N LEU A 212 3.40 -27.32 12.68
CA LEU A 212 3.44 -25.86 12.73
C LEU A 212 3.31 -25.21 11.35
N LEU A 213 4.06 -25.68 10.35
CA LEU A 213 4.22 -24.97 9.08
C LEU A 213 3.39 -25.50 7.90
N ASP A 214 3.03 -26.77 7.85
CA ASP A 214 2.27 -27.32 6.70
C ASP A 214 0.87 -26.70 6.57
N THR A 215 0.33 -26.20 7.69
CA THR A 215 -0.99 -25.53 7.75
C THR A 215 -0.87 -24.01 7.92
N ALA A 216 0.34 -23.47 7.93
CA ALA A 216 0.55 -22.04 8.11
C ALA A 216 0.14 -21.26 6.86
N THR A 217 -0.52 -20.12 7.08
CA THR A 217 -0.80 -19.16 5.99
C THR A 217 -0.05 -17.86 6.21
N TYR A 218 0.37 -17.25 5.11
CA TYR A 218 1.09 -15.97 5.09
C TYR A 218 0.27 -14.96 4.31
N GLU A 219 0.12 -13.76 4.84
CA GLU A 219 -0.52 -12.66 4.14
C GLU A 219 0.52 -11.57 3.89
N VAL A 220 0.69 -11.19 2.63
CA VAL A 220 1.59 -10.10 2.25
C VAL A 220 0.76 -8.91 1.83
N VAL A 221 0.96 -7.79 2.53
CA VAL A 221 0.26 -6.54 2.30
C VAL A 221 1.24 -5.50 1.76
N VAL A 222 0.95 -4.98 0.57
CA VAL A 222 1.63 -3.81 0.02
C VAL A 222 0.74 -2.60 0.24
N THR A 223 1.28 -1.58 0.89
CA THR A 223 0.56 -0.34 1.22
C THR A 223 1.23 0.83 0.52
N ALA A 224 0.46 1.61 -0.23
CA ALA A 224 0.90 2.89 -0.78
C ALA A 224 0.25 4.04 0.01
N LYS A 225 1.08 4.91 0.60
CA LYS A 225 0.61 6.03 1.42
C LYS A 225 0.60 7.31 0.60
N LEU A 226 -0.50 8.04 0.66
CA LEU A 226 -0.68 9.35 0.02
C LEU A 226 0.07 10.44 0.80
N ASN A 227 0.44 11.51 0.09
CA ASN A 227 0.96 12.75 0.67
C ASN A 227 -0.10 13.54 1.46
#